data_AF-A0A814DVV7-F1
#
_entry.id   AF-A0A814DVV7-F1
#
_cell.length_a   1.000
_cell.length_b   1.000
_cell.length_c   1.000
_cell.angle_alpha   90.00
_cell.angle_beta   90.00
_cell.angle_gamma   90.00
#
_symmetry.space_group_name_H-M   'P 1'
#
loop_
_entity.id
_entity.type
_entity.pdbx_description
1 polymer ?
#
loop_
_entity_poly.entity_id
_entity_poly.type
_entity_poly.pdbx_seq_one_letter_code
_entity_poly.pdbx_strand_id
1 'polypeptide(L)'
;MLTNNKLPTTLNIQNADENEKTSKMMISIYCTSFFLLLSLSNVQSDDYLENVSVNTGETATLICDLPEKYSNKQADFYGPTGRLLITKTDEDIDNGDRTRFLLEHTYAWTWSLILSDVSDDDGGEYTCRVSSSSDHQTSTIIKRFNLTVLTPPKIVDITIESNNNEILQENEQIILKCSARGTPPPKIIWHIPGKRYLINKRNDRNIIAFDNKLLIKNLSRTAPVDYQCLADNGIPPRDTRTKRLLPSISPELTIHSSIQSSRLVLNCTIFARPLTTAKWKRNRFEINDIKRKQINDYTVELLLVLDITPNIFGMYECEAENPLKISKAFINIDDTILINRTTTSTETATLLAKYRRISSPSYAQIELLLNQGSICRSRFYWLFVVNLLLLGYSHGFYNRR
;
A
#
# COMPACT_ATOMS: atom_id res chain seq x y z
N MET A 1 -23.77 32.76 -51.90
CA MET A 1 -23.16 32.68 -53.25
C MET A 1 -23.64 31.39 -53.87
N LEU A 2 -24.48 31.45 -54.90
CA LEU A 2 -24.09 31.33 -56.33
C LEU A 2 -23.64 29.88 -56.67
N THR A 3 -24.18 29.15 -57.65
CA THR A 3 -25.33 29.34 -58.59
C THR A 3 -25.54 28.05 -59.41
N ASN A 4 -26.74 27.83 -59.97
CA ASN A 4 -27.06 27.20 -61.30
C ASN A 4 -26.40 25.84 -61.67
N ASN A 5 -27.07 24.80 -62.19
CA ASN A 5 -28.05 24.68 -63.29
C ASN A 5 -28.62 23.21 -63.27
N LYS A 6 -29.56 22.71 -64.09
CA LYS A 6 -30.33 23.18 -65.27
C LYS A 6 -31.65 22.39 -65.39
N LEU A 7 -32.59 22.90 -66.20
CA LEU A 7 -33.63 22.13 -66.93
C LEU A 7 -33.17 21.94 -68.41
N PRO A 8 -33.86 21.23 -69.37
CA PRO A 8 -35.32 21.07 -69.51
C PRO A 8 -35.89 19.80 -70.24
N THR A 9 -37.20 19.86 -70.53
CA THR A 9 -37.93 19.39 -71.75
C THR A 9 -38.35 17.91 -71.96
N THR A 10 -39.67 17.70 -71.78
CA THR A 10 -40.64 17.09 -72.72
C THR A 10 -40.41 15.72 -73.36
N LEU A 11 -41.35 14.80 -73.10
CA LEU A 11 -42.19 14.22 -74.16
C LEU A 11 -43.64 14.05 -73.67
N ASN A 12 -44.56 13.74 -74.57
CA ASN A 12 -46.01 13.90 -74.44
C ASN A 12 -46.73 12.60 -74.90
N ILE A 13 -48.06 12.53 -74.72
CA ILE A 13 -49.02 11.66 -75.42
C ILE A 13 -49.37 10.26 -74.81
N GLN A 14 -50.59 10.20 -74.27
CA GLN A 14 -51.63 9.14 -74.30
C GLN A 14 -51.62 7.87 -73.41
N ASN A 15 -52.73 7.76 -72.68
CA ASN A 15 -53.39 6.62 -72.04
C ASN A 15 -53.29 5.25 -72.76
N ALA A 16 -53.14 4.17 -71.98
CA ALA A 16 -54.11 3.05 -71.89
C ALA A 16 -53.76 2.07 -70.74
N ASP A 17 -54.79 1.67 -69.98
CA ASP A 17 -54.91 0.45 -69.14
C ASP A 17 -53.77 -0.01 -68.20
N GLU A 18 -53.79 0.44 -66.94
CA GLU A 18 -53.05 -0.18 -65.81
C GLU A 18 -53.94 -0.76 -64.68
N ASN A 19 -55.27 -0.62 -64.73
CA ASN A 19 -56.15 -0.97 -63.59
C ASN A 19 -56.35 -2.48 -63.34
N GLU A 20 -55.95 -3.37 -64.26
CA GLU A 20 -56.10 -4.82 -64.07
C GLU A 20 -54.87 -5.51 -63.44
N LYS A 21 -53.67 -4.90 -63.53
CA LYS A 21 -52.44 -5.44 -62.92
C LYS A 21 -52.33 -5.09 -61.43
N THR A 22 -52.74 -3.89 -61.03
CA THR A 22 -52.72 -3.44 -59.64
C THR A 22 -53.62 -4.30 -58.75
N SER A 23 -54.80 -4.68 -59.24
CA SER A 23 -55.76 -5.53 -58.53
C SER A 23 -55.22 -6.96 -58.27
N LYS A 24 -54.60 -7.59 -59.27
CA LYS A 24 -53.98 -8.93 -59.12
C LYS A 24 -52.73 -8.89 -58.23
N MET A 25 -51.97 -7.79 -58.25
CA MET A 25 -50.81 -7.62 -57.38
C MET A 25 -51.20 -7.36 -55.92
N MET A 26 -52.23 -6.56 -55.66
CA MET A 26 -52.78 -6.33 -54.31
C MET A 26 -53.32 -7.62 -53.68
N ILE A 27 -54.10 -8.43 -54.41
CA ILE A 27 -54.63 -9.70 -53.89
C ILE A 27 -53.50 -10.68 -53.54
N SER A 28 -52.42 -10.73 -54.33
CA SER A 28 -51.23 -11.53 -54.02
C SER A 28 -50.52 -11.05 -52.74
N ILE A 29 -50.41 -9.73 -52.53
CA ILE A 29 -49.82 -9.13 -51.33
C ILE A 29 -50.68 -9.43 -50.08
N TYR A 30 -52.01 -9.35 -50.18
CA TYR A 30 -52.88 -9.72 -49.06
C TYR A 30 -52.87 -11.23 -48.76
N CYS A 31 -52.87 -12.12 -49.76
CA CYS A 31 -52.74 -13.55 -49.49
C CYS A 31 -51.38 -13.92 -48.90
N THR A 32 -50.27 -13.36 -49.40
CA THR A 32 -48.93 -13.64 -48.85
C THR A 32 -48.73 -13.05 -47.46
N SER A 33 -49.26 -11.85 -47.18
CA SER A 33 -49.25 -11.29 -45.82
C SER A 33 -50.19 -12.01 -44.85
N PHE A 34 -51.35 -12.51 -45.31
CA PHE A 34 -52.25 -13.32 -44.47
C PHE A 34 -51.67 -14.72 -44.20
N PHE A 35 -50.98 -15.34 -45.17
CA PHE A 35 -50.20 -16.56 -44.93
C PHE A 35 -48.98 -16.30 -44.04
N LEU A 36 -48.31 -15.15 -44.12
CA LEU A 36 -47.24 -14.77 -43.20
C LEU A 36 -47.76 -14.53 -41.77
N LEU A 37 -48.94 -13.90 -41.63
CA LEU A 37 -49.60 -13.68 -40.33
C LEU A 37 -50.13 -15.00 -39.72
N LEU A 38 -50.62 -15.93 -40.53
CA LEU A 38 -51.01 -17.28 -40.07
C LEU A 38 -49.79 -18.20 -39.84
N SER A 39 -48.66 -17.97 -40.49
CA SER A 39 -47.42 -18.72 -40.20
C SER A 39 -46.73 -18.29 -38.90
N LEU A 40 -47.16 -17.16 -38.31
CA LEU A 40 -46.69 -16.67 -37.01
C LEU A 40 -47.56 -17.13 -35.82
N SER A 41 -48.57 -17.99 -36.02
CA SER A 41 -49.38 -18.53 -34.91
C SER A 41 -48.80 -19.81 -34.27
N ASN A 42 -47.60 -20.23 -34.67
CA ASN A 42 -46.80 -21.27 -33.98
C ASN A 42 -45.61 -20.65 -33.24
N VAL A 43 -45.86 -19.60 -32.44
CA VAL A 43 -44.94 -19.22 -31.35
C VAL A 43 -45.09 -20.25 -30.24
N GLN A 44 -44.24 -21.27 -30.31
CA GLN A 44 -44.05 -22.24 -29.26
C GLN A 44 -43.45 -21.50 -28.05
N SER A 45 -44.22 -21.46 -26.95
CA SER A 45 -44.08 -20.60 -25.74
C SER A 45 -42.79 -19.79 -25.59
N ASP A 46 -42.92 -18.46 -25.47
CA ASP A 46 -41.82 -17.56 -25.12
C ASP A 46 -40.97 -18.12 -23.97
N ASP A 47 -39.68 -18.32 -24.25
CA ASP A 47 -38.67 -18.90 -23.36
C ASP A 47 -38.23 -17.85 -22.32
N TYR A 48 -39.17 -17.44 -21.47
CA TYR A 48 -38.98 -16.34 -20.52
C TYR A 48 -38.05 -16.74 -19.38
N LEU A 49 -36.89 -16.10 -19.32
CA LEU A 49 -35.91 -16.22 -18.25
C LEU A 49 -36.13 -15.12 -17.20
N GLU A 50 -36.57 -15.51 -16.01
CA GLU A 50 -36.78 -14.60 -14.88
C GLU A 50 -35.51 -14.47 -14.03
N ASN A 51 -35.00 -13.26 -13.83
CA ASN A 51 -33.82 -13.04 -12.98
C ASN A 51 -34.23 -12.89 -11.51
N VAL A 52 -33.75 -13.78 -10.66
CA VAL A 52 -33.97 -13.75 -9.20
C VAL A 52 -32.64 -13.43 -8.52
N SER A 53 -32.65 -12.57 -7.50
CA SER A 53 -31.46 -12.24 -6.72
C SER A 53 -31.76 -12.33 -5.24
N VAL A 54 -30.86 -12.98 -4.50
CA VAL A 54 -31.03 -13.32 -3.08
C VAL A 54 -29.68 -13.15 -2.36
N ASN A 55 -29.64 -12.74 -1.10
CA ASN A 55 -28.37 -12.72 -0.38
C ASN A 55 -27.98 -14.15 0.06
N THR A 56 -26.68 -14.43 0.14
CA THR A 56 -26.21 -15.70 0.71
C THR A 56 -26.72 -15.88 2.16
N GLY A 57 -27.17 -17.09 2.49
CA GLY A 57 -27.80 -17.45 3.77
C GLY A 57 -29.30 -17.11 3.88
N GLU A 58 -29.87 -16.35 2.93
CA GLU A 58 -31.32 -16.13 2.86
C GLU A 58 -32.03 -17.28 2.12
N THR A 59 -33.35 -17.17 1.96
CA THR A 59 -34.20 -18.13 1.24
C THR A 59 -34.59 -17.56 -0.12
N ALA A 60 -34.32 -18.32 -1.20
CA ALA A 60 -34.82 -18.02 -2.54
C ALA A 60 -36.17 -18.70 -2.77
N THR A 61 -37.05 -18.04 -3.53
CA THR A 61 -38.33 -18.61 -3.97
C THR A 61 -38.47 -18.43 -5.48
N LEU A 62 -38.59 -19.52 -6.23
CA LEU A 62 -38.79 -19.52 -7.69
C LEU A 62 -40.24 -19.88 -8.00
N ILE A 63 -41.00 -18.91 -8.51
CA ILE A 63 -42.46 -19.03 -8.69
C ILE A 63 -42.79 -19.44 -10.13
N CYS A 64 -43.30 -20.66 -10.29
CA CYS A 64 -43.76 -21.20 -11.56
C CYS A 64 -45.29 -21.14 -11.65
N ASP A 65 -45.79 -20.00 -12.16
CA ASP A 65 -47.19 -19.82 -12.51
C ASP A 65 -47.51 -20.47 -13.87
N LEU A 66 -48.63 -21.16 -13.91
CA LEU A 66 -49.10 -21.95 -15.05
C LEU A 66 -50.37 -21.34 -15.65
N PRO A 67 -50.56 -21.39 -16.98
CA PRO A 67 -51.87 -21.11 -17.59
C PRO A 67 -52.92 -22.12 -17.10
N GLU A 68 -54.17 -21.67 -16.96
CA GLU A 68 -55.30 -22.47 -16.41
C GLU A 68 -55.47 -23.86 -17.06
N LYS A 69 -55.12 -24.03 -18.35
CA LYS A 69 -55.18 -25.33 -19.05
C LYS A 69 -54.21 -26.38 -18.50
N TYR A 70 -53.24 -25.98 -17.66
CA TYR A 70 -52.34 -26.84 -16.90
C TYR A 70 -52.66 -26.83 -15.39
N SER A 71 -53.87 -26.39 -15.01
CA SER A 71 -54.31 -26.43 -13.62
C SER A 71 -54.26 -27.84 -13.04
N ASN A 72 -53.76 -27.96 -11.82
CA ASN A 72 -53.46 -29.18 -11.07
C ASN A 72 -52.49 -30.15 -11.78
N LYS A 73 -51.74 -29.69 -12.79
CA LYS A 73 -50.63 -30.47 -13.38
C LYS A 73 -49.37 -30.31 -12.53
N GLN A 74 -48.63 -31.40 -12.42
CA GLN A 74 -47.38 -31.50 -11.66
C GLN A 74 -46.25 -30.70 -12.33
N ALA A 75 -45.47 -30.00 -11.52
CA ALA A 75 -44.26 -29.30 -11.94
C ALA A 75 -43.00 -30.03 -11.44
N ASP A 76 -42.07 -30.23 -12.36
CA ASP A 76 -40.72 -30.74 -12.10
C ASP A 76 -39.74 -29.56 -12.08
N PHE A 77 -38.96 -29.42 -11.01
CA PHE A 77 -37.90 -28.42 -10.94
C PHE A 77 -36.53 -29.05 -11.18
N TYR A 78 -35.79 -28.49 -12.12
CA TYR A 78 -34.41 -28.83 -12.44
C TYR A 78 -33.47 -27.70 -12.02
N GLY A 79 -32.31 -28.06 -11.48
CA GLY A 79 -31.29 -27.09 -11.03
C GLY A 79 -30.23 -26.75 -12.09
N PRO A 80 -29.22 -25.93 -11.72
CA PRO A 80 -28.16 -25.46 -12.64
C PRO A 80 -27.37 -26.55 -13.36
N THR A 81 -27.34 -27.77 -12.82
CA THR A 81 -26.68 -28.94 -13.44
C THR A 81 -27.57 -29.71 -14.41
N GLY A 82 -28.80 -29.25 -14.66
CA GLY A 82 -29.83 -29.97 -15.44
C GLY A 82 -30.42 -31.19 -14.73
N ARG A 83 -30.02 -31.48 -13.49
CA ARG A 83 -30.57 -32.56 -12.66
C ARG A 83 -31.93 -32.17 -12.11
N LEU A 84 -32.85 -33.13 -12.05
CA LEU A 84 -34.11 -33.00 -11.33
C LEU A 84 -33.80 -32.81 -9.83
N LEU A 85 -34.31 -31.73 -9.23
CA LEU A 85 -34.14 -31.43 -7.81
C LEU A 85 -35.30 -31.99 -6.99
N ILE A 86 -36.53 -31.67 -7.40
CA ILE A 86 -37.73 -32.07 -6.69
C ILE A 86 -38.93 -32.16 -7.64
N THR A 87 -39.81 -33.10 -7.33
CA THR A 87 -41.08 -33.34 -8.03
C THR A 87 -42.10 -33.88 -7.03
N LYS A 88 -43.37 -33.52 -7.16
CA LYS A 88 -44.43 -33.97 -6.23
C LYS A 88 -45.05 -35.29 -6.69
N THR A 89 -44.42 -36.39 -6.32
CA THR A 89 -44.97 -37.74 -6.49
C THR A 89 -45.90 -38.10 -5.32
N ASP A 90 -46.98 -38.86 -5.60
CA ASP A 90 -47.91 -39.36 -4.56
C ASP A 90 -47.31 -40.50 -3.70
N GLU A 91 -46.11 -40.97 -4.05
CA GLU A 91 -45.24 -41.77 -3.18
C GLU A 91 -43.94 -40.98 -2.93
N ASP A 92 -43.52 -40.90 -1.68
CA ASP A 92 -42.32 -40.16 -1.25
C ASP A 92 -41.04 -40.68 -1.95
N ILE A 93 -40.58 -40.01 -3.02
CA ILE A 93 -39.30 -40.34 -3.64
C ILE A 93 -38.14 -39.70 -2.87
N ASP A 94 -37.20 -40.57 -2.51
CA ASP A 94 -36.01 -40.33 -1.71
C ASP A 94 -34.79 -39.90 -2.57
N ASN A 95 -34.08 -38.85 -2.12
CA ASN A 95 -32.61 -38.83 -2.04
C ASN A 95 -32.06 -37.52 -1.44
N GLY A 96 -31.43 -37.62 -0.27
CA GLY A 96 -30.18 -36.88 0.01
C GLY A 96 -30.24 -35.45 0.58
N ASP A 97 -30.96 -34.50 -0.05
CA ASP A 97 -30.82 -33.05 0.26
C ASP A 97 -32.17 -32.34 0.60
N ARG A 98 -33.06 -33.06 1.29
CA ARG A 98 -34.41 -32.58 1.69
C ARG A 98 -34.43 -31.49 2.77
N THR A 99 -33.29 -31.02 3.28
CA THR A 99 -33.26 -30.01 4.36
C THR A 99 -33.34 -28.56 3.85
N ARG A 100 -32.91 -28.30 2.62
CA ARG A 100 -32.86 -26.93 2.04
C ARG A 100 -33.91 -26.67 0.97
N PHE A 101 -34.27 -27.68 0.18
CA PHE A 101 -35.26 -27.56 -0.90
C PHE A 101 -36.66 -28.00 -0.45
N LEU A 102 -37.66 -27.12 -0.63
CA LEU A 102 -39.08 -27.37 -0.38
C LEU A 102 -39.89 -27.01 -1.63
N LEU A 103 -40.88 -27.84 -1.97
CA LEU A 103 -41.81 -27.60 -3.07
C LEU A 103 -43.21 -27.31 -2.51
N GLU A 104 -43.73 -26.11 -2.79
CA GLU A 104 -45.07 -25.69 -2.37
C GLU A 104 -46.03 -25.57 -3.56
N HIS A 105 -47.29 -25.93 -3.36
CA HIS A 105 -48.39 -25.79 -4.32
C HIS A 105 -49.52 -25.02 -3.65
N THR A 106 -49.47 -23.69 -3.75
CA THR A 106 -50.35 -22.75 -3.02
C THR A 106 -51.71 -22.58 -3.68
N TYR A 107 -51.73 -22.60 -5.01
CA TYR A 107 -52.93 -22.49 -5.84
C TYR A 107 -52.88 -23.55 -6.94
N ALA A 108 -54.04 -23.86 -7.52
CA ALA A 108 -54.19 -24.88 -8.56
C ALA A 108 -53.36 -24.63 -9.84
N TRP A 109 -52.63 -23.52 -9.94
CA TRP A 109 -51.77 -23.18 -11.08
C TRP A 109 -50.41 -22.62 -10.67
N THR A 110 -50.05 -22.60 -9.39
CA THR A 110 -48.78 -22.00 -8.91
C THR A 110 -47.96 -23.01 -8.13
N TRP A 111 -46.75 -23.25 -8.61
CA TRP A 111 -45.74 -24.07 -7.93
C TRP A 111 -44.55 -23.21 -7.52
N SER A 112 -44.09 -23.35 -6.28
CA SER A 112 -42.95 -22.58 -5.76
C SER A 112 -41.85 -23.53 -5.30
N LEU A 113 -40.66 -23.39 -5.89
CA LEU A 113 -39.43 -23.97 -5.32
C LEU A 113 -38.85 -23.00 -4.32
N ILE A 114 -38.81 -23.42 -3.06
CA ILE A 114 -38.23 -22.69 -1.94
C ILE A 114 -36.87 -23.32 -1.63
N LEU A 115 -35.79 -22.54 -1.71
CA LEU A 115 -34.43 -22.95 -1.36
C LEU A 115 -33.96 -22.12 -0.17
N SER A 116 -33.79 -22.78 0.98
CA SER A 116 -33.30 -22.17 2.23
C SER A 116 -31.78 -22.25 2.33
N ASP A 117 -31.16 -21.30 3.04
CA ASP A 117 -29.71 -21.23 3.26
C ASP A 117 -28.91 -21.27 1.94
N VAL A 118 -29.14 -20.25 1.10
CA VAL A 118 -28.55 -20.14 -0.23
C VAL A 118 -27.04 -19.90 -0.18
N SER A 119 -26.28 -20.75 -0.86
CA SER A 119 -24.82 -20.67 -1.00
C SER A 119 -24.39 -20.22 -2.40
N ASP A 120 -23.14 -19.77 -2.56
CA ASP A 120 -22.57 -19.34 -3.85
C ASP A 120 -22.74 -20.40 -4.96
N ASP A 121 -22.67 -21.68 -4.60
CA ASP A 121 -22.76 -22.84 -5.52
C ASP A 121 -24.21 -23.15 -5.98
N ASP A 122 -25.22 -22.58 -5.32
CA ASP A 122 -26.63 -22.70 -5.75
C ASP A 122 -26.98 -21.72 -6.89
N GLY A 123 -26.08 -20.80 -7.26
CA GLY A 123 -26.32 -19.85 -8.35
C GLY A 123 -26.38 -20.51 -9.74
N GLY A 124 -27.29 -20.03 -10.60
CA GLY A 124 -27.39 -20.47 -12.00
C GLY A 124 -28.81 -20.60 -12.52
N GLU A 125 -28.97 -21.32 -13.64
CA GLU A 125 -30.27 -21.47 -14.31
C GLU A 125 -31.08 -22.64 -13.73
N TYR A 126 -32.26 -22.33 -13.21
CA TYR A 126 -33.26 -23.30 -12.78
C TYR A 126 -34.37 -23.38 -13.82
N THR A 127 -34.95 -24.57 -14.00
CA THR A 127 -36.04 -24.80 -14.95
C THR A 127 -37.22 -25.45 -14.24
N CYS A 128 -38.39 -24.81 -14.31
CA CYS A 128 -39.67 -25.45 -14.05
C CYS A 128 -40.18 -26.08 -15.35
N ARG A 129 -40.56 -27.35 -15.33
CA ARG A 129 -41.19 -28.06 -16.45
C ARG A 129 -42.52 -28.64 -16.02
N VAL A 130 -43.56 -28.39 -16.80
CA VAL A 130 -44.88 -29.02 -16.61
C VAL A 130 -45.22 -29.74 -17.90
N SER A 131 -45.53 -31.03 -17.80
CA SER A 131 -46.04 -31.80 -18.93
C SER A 131 -47.51 -32.18 -18.70
N SER A 132 -48.32 -32.06 -19.75
CA SER A 132 -49.69 -32.56 -19.77
C SER A 132 -49.90 -33.39 -21.03
N SER A 133 -50.05 -34.70 -20.83
CA SER A 133 -50.61 -35.61 -21.81
C SER A 133 -52.14 -35.51 -21.81
N SER A 134 -52.68 -35.56 -23.03
CA SER A 134 -54.08 -35.84 -23.34
C SER A 134 -54.08 -36.92 -24.42
N ASP A 135 -55.20 -37.62 -24.62
CA ASP A 135 -55.31 -38.81 -25.48
C ASP A 135 -54.76 -38.64 -26.91
N HIS A 136 -54.66 -37.40 -27.41
CA HIS A 136 -54.21 -37.09 -28.77
C HIS A 136 -53.09 -36.02 -28.85
N GLN A 137 -52.64 -35.45 -27.72
CA GLN A 137 -51.56 -34.46 -27.73
C GLN A 137 -50.83 -34.36 -26.38
N THR A 138 -49.49 -34.41 -26.42
CA THR A 138 -48.62 -34.03 -25.31
C THR A 138 -48.24 -32.57 -25.46
N SER A 139 -48.35 -31.80 -24.39
CA SER A 139 -47.94 -30.40 -24.34
C SER A 139 -47.09 -30.13 -23.11
N THR A 140 -46.04 -29.33 -23.27
CA THR A 140 -45.06 -29.06 -22.21
C THR A 140 -44.86 -27.55 -22.09
N ILE A 141 -44.92 -27.04 -20.87
CA ILE A 141 -44.45 -25.68 -20.52
C ILE A 141 -43.08 -25.79 -19.86
N ILE A 142 -42.23 -24.81 -20.17
CA ILE A 142 -40.92 -24.61 -19.58
C ILE A 142 -40.85 -23.15 -19.15
N LYS A 143 -40.56 -22.89 -17.88
CA LYS A 143 -40.22 -21.55 -17.35
C LYS A 143 -38.82 -21.60 -16.77
N ARG A 144 -37.97 -20.63 -17.08
CA ARG A 144 -36.59 -20.57 -16.59
C ARG A 144 -36.38 -19.44 -15.61
N PHE A 145 -35.47 -19.65 -14.66
CA PHE A 145 -35.06 -18.66 -13.67
C PHE A 145 -33.54 -18.61 -13.63
N ASN A 146 -32.96 -17.43 -13.57
CA ASN A 146 -31.53 -17.24 -13.32
C ASN A 146 -31.34 -16.74 -11.88
N LEU A 147 -30.90 -17.62 -10.99
CA LEU A 147 -30.65 -17.32 -9.59
C LEU A 147 -29.24 -16.72 -9.42
N THR A 148 -29.18 -15.43 -9.11
CA THR A 148 -27.94 -14.72 -8.78
C THR A 148 -27.80 -14.60 -7.26
N VAL A 149 -26.79 -15.27 -6.70
CA VAL A 149 -26.48 -15.20 -5.26
C VAL A 149 -25.62 -13.96 -4.98
N LEU A 150 -26.16 -13.05 -4.18
CA LEU A 150 -25.52 -11.81 -3.78
C LEU A 150 -24.66 -12.05 -2.53
N THR A 151 -23.41 -11.61 -2.58
CA THR A 151 -22.43 -11.82 -1.51
C THR A 151 -21.80 -10.50 -1.08
N PRO A 152 -21.61 -10.27 0.24
CA PRO A 152 -20.89 -9.10 0.73
C PRO A 152 -19.46 -9.02 0.18
N PRO A 153 -18.90 -7.80 0.06
CA PRO A 153 -17.53 -7.61 -0.40
C PRO A 153 -16.53 -8.19 0.60
N LYS A 154 -15.43 -8.77 0.11
CA LYS A 154 -14.35 -9.32 0.95
C LYS A 154 -12.97 -9.07 0.32
N ILE A 155 -12.12 -8.33 1.03
CA ILE A 155 -10.75 -7.97 0.63
C ILE A 155 -9.82 -9.17 0.88
N VAL A 156 -9.39 -9.78 -0.22
CA VAL A 156 -8.47 -10.93 -0.22
C VAL A 156 -7.06 -10.49 0.16
N ASP A 157 -6.54 -9.43 -0.45
CA ASP A 157 -5.18 -8.94 -0.22
C ASP A 157 -5.00 -7.42 -0.41
N ILE A 158 -3.85 -6.93 0.08
CA ILE A 158 -3.26 -5.66 -0.36
C ILE A 158 -1.78 -5.93 -0.67
N THR A 159 -1.48 -6.02 -1.96
CA THR A 159 -0.13 -6.24 -2.49
C THR A 159 0.57 -4.90 -2.76
N ILE A 160 1.90 -4.95 -2.83
CA ILE A 160 2.75 -3.80 -3.17
C ILE A 160 3.52 -4.17 -4.43
N GLU A 161 3.37 -3.36 -5.47
CA GLU A 161 4.21 -3.38 -6.67
C GLU A 161 5.26 -2.28 -6.45
N SER A 162 6.54 -2.66 -6.38
CA SER A 162 7.71 -1.80 -6.13
C SER A 162 8.77 -2.05 -7.20
N ASN A 163 9.70 -1.14 -7.41
CA ASN A 163 10.86 -1.44 -8.26
C ASN A 163 11.86 -2.34 -7.51
N ASN A 164 11.99 -2.11 -6.20
CA ASN A 164 12.82 -2.89 -5.28
C ASN A 164 11.97 -3.96 -4.58
N ASN A 165 11.64 -5.06 -5.27
CA ASN A 165 10.67 -6.09 -4.85
C ASN A 165 10.78 -6.62 -3.39
N GLU A 166 11.91 -6.46 -2.71
CA GLU A 166 12.15 -6.91 -1.34
C GLU A 166 12.16 -5.78 -0.29
N ILE A 167 12.50 -4.54 -0.66
CA ILE A 167 12.75 -3.44 0.29
C ILE A 167 12.18 -2.13 -0.24
N LEU A 168 11.13 -1.62 0.42
CA LEU A 168 10.55 -0.31 0.13
C LEU A 168 11.52 0.80 0.58
N GLN A 169 12.09 1.58 -0.33
CA GLN A 169 12.99 2.67 0.03
C GLN A 169 12.26 4.00 0.22
N GLU A 170 12.81 4.90 1.04
CA GLU A 170 12.34 6.30 1.04
C GLU A 170 12.47 6.93 -0.37
N ASN A 171 11.55 7.83 -0.70
CA ASN A 171 11.43 8.45 -2.03
C ASN A 171 11.13 7.47 -3.20
N GLU A 172 10.98 6.17 -2.96
CA GLU A 172 10.57 5.21 -4.00
C GLU A 172 9.13 5.46 -4.46
N GLN A 173 8.88 5.21 -5.75
CA GLN A 173 7.54 5.13 -6.33
C GLN A 173 7.02 3.70 -6.21
N ILE A 174 5.83 3.54 -5.61
CA ILE A 174 5.19 2.24 -5.40
C ILE A 174 3.71 2.28 -5.78
N ILE A 175 3.12 1.11 -6.04
CA ILE A 175 1.68 0.95 -6.24
C ILE A 175 1.13 -0.04 -5.22
N LEU A 176 0.12 0.35 -4.45
CA LEU A 176 -0.69 -0.59 -3.69
C LEU A 176 -1.83 -1.09 -4.57
N LYS A 177 -2.06 -2.41 -4.60
CA LYS A 177 -3.20 -3.04 -5.28
C LYS A 177 -4.03 -3.78 -4.25
N CYS A 178 -5.33 -3.48 -4.21
CA CYS A 178 -6.27 -4.12 -3.29
C CYS A 178 -7.18 -5.08 -4.07
N SER A 179 -7.10 -6.38 -3.81
CA SER A 179 -7.97 -7.37 -4.47
C SER A 179 -9.13 -7.73 -3.56
N ALA A 180 -10.36 -7.58 -4.03
CA ALA A 180 -11.57 -7.97 -3.31
C ALA A 180 -12.51 -8.79 -4.20
N ARG A 181 -13.28 -9.68 -3.57
CA ARG A 181 -14.34 -10.47 -4.20
C ARG A 181 -15.71 -10.10 -3.62
N GLY A 182 -16.78 -10.52 -4.28
CA GLY A 182 -18.17 -10.29 -3.91
C GLY A 182 -19.05 -10.25 -5.15
N THR A 183 -20.35 -10.44 -4.98
CA THR A 183 -21.36 -10.40 -6.04
C THR A 183 -22.43 -9.37 -5.64
N PRO A 184 -22.57 -8.23 -6.35
CA PRO A 184 -21.82 -7.82 -7.55
C PRO A 184 -20.32 -7.55 -7.27
N PRO A 185 -19.47 -7.41 -8.31
CA PRO A 185 -18.05 -7.09 -8.12
C PRO A 185 -17.83 -5.77 -7.35
N PRO A 186 -16.98 -5.76 -6.31
CA PRO A 186 -16.79 -4.59 -5.45
C PRO A 186 -16.01 -3.45 -6.10
N LYS A 187 -16.46 -2.23 -5.85
CA LYS A 187 -15.72 -1.00 -6.13
C LYS A 187 -14.73 -0.73 -4.99
N ILE A 188 -13.50 -0.38 -5.35
CA ILE A 188 -12.42 -0.09 -4.41
C ILE A 188 -12.29 1.41 -4.18
N ILE A 189 -12.19 1.82 -2.92
CA ILE A 189 -12.03 3.20 -2.50
C ILE A 189 -10.82 3.29 -1.55
N TRP A 190 -9.89 4.20 -1.84
CA TRP A 190 -8.69 4.41 -1.04
C TRP A 190 -8.79 5.68 -0.18
N HIS A 191 -8.40 5.57 1.09
CA HIS A 191 -8.27 6.70 2.00
C HIS A 191 -7.09 6.55 2.97
N ILE A 192 -6.71 7.67 3.60
CA ILE A 192 -5.72 7.72 4.70
C ILE A 192 -6.50 8.04 5.99
N PRO A 193 -6.33 7.30 7.09
CA PRO A 193 -6.96 7.60 8.37
C PRO A 193 -6.71 9.06 8.81
N GLY A 194 -7.73 9.71 9.37
CA GLY A 194 -7.65 11.10 9.83
C GLY A 194 -7.67 12.17 8.73
N LYS A 195 -7.46 11.83 7.45
CA LYS A 195 -7.74 12.77 6.34
C LYS A 195 -9.24 12.77 6.03
N ARG A 196 -9.84 13.97 5.94
CA ARG A 196 -11.29 14.16 5.66
C ARG A 196 -11.71 13.89 4.20
N TYR A 197 -10.78 13.55 3.32
CA TYR A 197 -11.04 13.36 1.89
C TYR A 197 -10.58 11.98 1.42
N LEU A 198 -11.41 11.34 0.58
CA LEU A 198 -11.03 10.16 -0.21
C LEU A 198 -9.90 10.55 -1.18
N ILE A 199 -8.96 9.64 -1.45
CA ILE A 199 -7.85 9.94 -2.35
C ILE A 199 -8.38 9.94 -3.79
N ASN A 200 -8.65 11.14 -4.30
CA ASN A 200 -9.11 11.36 -5.66
C ASN A 200 -7.99 12.00 -6.50
N LYS A 201 -7.96 11.73 -7.81
CA LYS A 201 -6.90 12.05 -8.80
C LYS A 201 -6.46 13.52 -8.89
N ARG A 202 -7.13 14.45 -8.19
CA ARG A 202 -6.94 15.91 -8.32
C ARG A 202 -6.39 16.63 -7.08
N ASN A 203 -6.43 16.02 -5.89
CA ASN A 203 -6.20 16.76 -4.64
C ASN A 203 -4.81 16.54 -4.00
N ASP A 204 -4.09 15.49 -4.37
CA ASP A 204 -2.74 15.21 -3.83
C ASP A 204 -1.78 14.98 -5.01
N ARG A 205 -0.67 15.73 -5.06
CA ARG A 205 0.32 15.58 -6.16
C ARG A 205 1.14 14.30 -6.03
N ASN A 206 1.25 13.76 -4.81
CA ASN A 206 2.08 12.59 -4.50
C ASN A 206 1.32 11.26 -4.61
N ILE A 207 -0.01 11.28 -4.44
CA ILE A 207 -0.83 10.06 -4.30
C ILE A 207 -2.00 10.07 -5.28
N ILE A 208 -2.12 9.03 -6.11
CA ILE A 208 -3.12 8.93 -7.19
C ILE A 208 -3.83 7.58 -7.11
N ALA A 209 -5.15 7.60 -6.86
CA ALA A 209 -5.99 6.40 -6.95
C ALA A 209 -6.54 6.20 -8.37
N PHE A 210 -6.58 4.94 -8.82
CA PHE A 210 -7.15 4.54 -10.10
C PHE A 210 -7.59 3.08 -10.03
N ASP A 211 -8.86 2.81 -10.33
CA ASP A 211 -9.44 1.46 -10.22
C ASP A 211 -9.13 0.82 -8.84
N ASN A 212 -8.61 -0.40 -8.78
CA ASN A 212 -8.22 -1.05 -7.53
C ASN A 212 -6.81 -0.68 -7.01
N LYS A 213 -6.15 0.30 -7.63
CA LYS A 213 -4.75 0.69 -7.38
C LYS A 213 -4.59 2.07 -6.77
N LEU A 214 -3.50 2.23 -6.01
CA LEU A 214 -3.04 3.48 -5.42
C LEU A 214 -1.56 3.68 -5.70
N LEU A 215 -1.23 4.61 -6.59
CA LEU A 215 0.14 5.05 -6.85
C LEU A 215 0.59 6.06 -5.78
N ILE A 216 1.73 5.80 -5.18
CA ILE A 216 2.46 6.72 -4.28
C ILE A 216 3.78 7.05 -4.98
N LYS A 217 3.99 8.29 -5.40
CA LYS A 217 5.17 8.68 -6.22
C LYS A 217 6.46 8.79 -5.41
N ASN A 218 6.35 9.24 -4.17
CA ASN A 218 7.47 9.40 -3.25
C ASN A 218 7.02 8.88 -1.87
N LEU A 219 7.63 7.78 -1.44
CA LEU A 219 7.35 7.17 -0.15
C LEU A 219 8.03 7.96 0.99
N SER A 220 7.21 8.59 1.85
CA SER A 220 7.66 9.54 2.87
C SER A 220 8.55 8.90 3.95
N ARG A 221 9.73 9.48 4.17
CA ARG A 221 10.67 9.05 5.23
C ARG A 221 10.16 9.31 6.66
N THR A 222 9.34 10.35 6.86
CA THR A 222 9.15 10.99 8.18
C THR A 222 8.20 10.27 9.14
N ALA A 223 7.31 9.41 8.66
CA ALA A 223 6.43 8.60 9.53
C ALA A 223 5.90 7.36 8.77
N PRO A 224 5.58 6.25 9.47
CA PRO A 224 4.74 5.21 8.90
C PRO A 224 3.38 5.79 8.50
N VAL A 225 2.86 5.40 7.34
CA VAL A 225 1.53 5.83 6.89
C VAL A 225 0.64 4.61 6.69
N ASP A 226 -0.53 4.66 7.29
CA ASP A 226 -1.59 3.67 7.11
C ASP A 226 -2.45 4.05 5.91
N TYR A 227 -2.60 3.14 4.96
CA TYR A 227 -3.47 3.27 3.79
C TYR A 227 -4.63 2.30 3.94
N GLN A 228 -5.86 2.79 3.86
CA GLN A 228 -7.05 1.97 3.96
C GLN A 228 -7.70 1.78 2.60
N CYS A 229 -7.87 0.51 2.23
CA CYS A 229 -8.73 0.08 1.14
C CYS A 229 -10.10 -0.26 1.72
N LEU A 230 -11.16 0.30 1.15
CA LEU A 230 -12.55 -0.04 1.40
C LEU A 230 -13.13 -0.69 0.14
N ALA A 231 -13.84 -1.80 0.32
CA ALA A 231 -14.53 -2.52 -0.74
C ALA A 231 -16.05 -2.43 -0.54
N ASP A 232 -16.78 -2.02 -1.58
CA ASP A 232 -18.23 -1.85 -1.55
C ASP A 232 -18.87 -2.32 -2.87
N ASN A 233 -19.85 -3.22 -2.79
CA ASN A 233 -20.69 -3.65 -3.91
C ASN A 233 -22.19 -3.33 -3.70
N GLY A 234 -22.55 -2.63 -2.62
CA GLY A 234 -23.93 -2.38 -2.22
C GLY A 234 -24.56 -3.44 -1.31
N ILE A 235 -23.92 -4.60 -1.14
CA ILE A 235 -24.36 -5.66 -0.23
C ILE A 235 -23.64 -5.51 1.13
N PRO A 236 -24.34 -5.30 2.25
CA PRO A 236 -23.72 -5.14 3.55
C PRO A 236 -23.24 -6.48 4.14
N PRO A 237 -22.19 -6.49 4.98
CA PRO A 237 -21.36 -5.35 5.39
C PRO A 237 -20.28 -5.01 4.36
N ARG A 238 -19.91 -3.72 4.27
CA ARG A 238 -18.67 -3.30 3.59
C ARG A 238 -17.44 -3.87 4.29
N ASP A 239 -16.39 -4.19 3.52
CA ASP A 239 -15.10 -4.60 4.07
C ASP A 239 -14.08 -3.46 3.98
N THR A 240 -13.14 -3.41 4.91
CA THR A 240 -12.10 -2.39 4.99
C THR A 240 -10.81 -2.96 5.59
N ARG A 241 -9.70 -2.79 4.88
CA ARG A 241 -8.40 -3.34 5.26
C ARG A 241 -7.32 -2.28 5.22
N THR A 242 -6.50 -2.24 6.27
CA THR A 242 -5.39 -1.29 6.43
C THR A 242 -4.07 -1.91 6.01
N LYS A 243 -3.27 -1.18 5.23
CA LYS A 243 -1.88 -1.48 4.91
C LYS A 243 -0.99 -0.38 5.48
N ARG A 244 -0.23 -0.70 6.54
CA ARG A 244 0.84 0.15 7.05
C ARG A 244 2.06 0.06 6.13
N LEU A 245 2.61 1.21 5.74
CA LEU A 245 3.89 1.28 5.02
C LEU A 245 5.01 1.82 5.90
N LEU A 246 6.16 1.15 5.83
CA LEU A 246 7.36 1.42 6.61
C LEU A 246 8.56 1.49 5.65
N PRO A 247 8.90 2.67 5.09
CA PRO A 247 10.05 2.80 4.21
C PRO A 247 11.35 2.54 4.97
N SER A 248 12.24 1.77 4.37
CA SER A 248 13.62 1.67 4.80
C SER A 248 14.39 2.96 4.50
N ILE A 249 15.21 3.38 5.46
CA ILE A 249 15.97 4.63 5.44
C ILE A 249 17.44 4.25 5.62
N SER A 250 18.30 4.67 4.69
CA SER A 250 19.75 4.44 4.80
C SER A 250 20.32 5.14 6.03
N PRO A 251 21.36 4.61 6.70
CA PRO A 251 21.83 5.23 7.95
C PRO A 251 22.45 6.61 7.69
N GLU A 252 21.84 7.64 8.27
CA GLU A 252 22.38 8.99 8.42
C GLU A 252 23.02 9.10 9.82
N LEU A 253 24.24 9.63 9.94
CA LEU A 253 24.98 9.72 11.20
C LEU A 253 25.44 11.15 11.46
N THR A 254 25.26 11.64 12.69
CA THR A 254 25.86 12.88 13.20
C THR A 254 26.60 12.62 14.49
N ILE A 255 27.76 13.26 14.68
CA ILE A 255 28.55 13.14 15.90
C ILE A 255 28.61 14.50 16.59
N HIS A 256 28.28 14.52 17.88
CA HIS A 256 28.43 15.68 18.76
C HIS A 256 29.36 15.32 19.93
N SER A 257 30.34 16.18 20.22
CA SER A 257 31.17 16.08 21.42
C SER A 257 30.69 17.07 22.49
N SER A 258 30.79 16.67 23.75
CA SER A 258 30.55 17.54 24.90
C SER A 258 31.42 17.13 26.09
N ILE A 259 31.64 18.04 27.04
CA ILE A 259 32.30 17.72 28.31
C ILE A 259 31.22 17.69 29.39
N GLN A 260 31.10 16.57 30.11
CA GLN A 260 30.12 16.36 31.17
C GLN A 260 30.84 15.77 32.39
N SER A 261 30.73 16.41 33.55
CA SER A 261 31.32 15.92 34.81
C SER A 261 32.81 15.54 34.69
N SER A 262 33.61 16.40 34.03
CA SER A 262 35.05 16.17 33.73
C SER A 262 35.38 15.00 32.78
N ARG A 263 34.38 14.44 32.08
CA ARG A 263 34.55 13.41 31.05
C ARG A 263 34.16 13.93 29.66
N LEU A 264 34.84 13.45 28.63
CA LEU A 264 34.44 13.66 27.24
C LEU A 264 33.32 12.68 26.90
N VAL A 265 32.21 13.20 26.37
CA VAL A 265 31.09 12.40 25.85
C VAL A 265 30.99 12.63 24.36
N LEU A 266 31.16 11.57 23.58
CA LEU A 266 30.90 11.54 22.15
C LEU A 266 29.54 10.89 21.92
N ASN A 267 28.58 11.65 21.40
CA ASN A 267 27.26 11.16 21.03
C ASN A 267 27.19 11.00 19.51
N CYS A 268 27.07 9.76 19.03
CA CYS A 268 26.73 9.47 17.64
C CYS A 268 25.22 9.25 17.54
N THR A 269 24.51 10.22 16.97
CA THR A 269 23.08 10.10 16.65
C THR A 269 22.94 9.47 15.28
N ILE A 270 22.24 8.33 15.23
CA ILE A 270 22.03 7.51 14.04
C ILE A 270 20.54 7.54 13.70
N PHE A 271 20.22 7.90 12.46
CA PHE A 271 18.87 7.86 11.89
C PHE A 271 18.83 6.80 10.79
N ALA A 272 18.12 5.69 11.01
CA ALA A 272 18.11 4.52 10.12
C ALA A 272 16.88 3.64 10.36
N ARG A 273 16.36 2.98 9.31
CA ARG A 273 15.29 1.97 9.46
C ARG A 273 15.41 0.84 8.42
N PRO A 274 15.41 -0.45 8.82
CA PRO A 274 15.82 -0.92 10.15
C PRO A 274 17.28 -0.48 10.44
N LEU A 275 17.79 -0.78 11.63
CA LEU A 275 19.21 -0.64 11.99
C LEU A 275 19.73 -2.01 12.41
N THR A 276 20.73 -2.56 11.73
CA THR A 276 21.26 -3.90 12.00
C THR A 276 22.50 -3.86 12.88
N THR A 277 23.47 -2.99 12.56
CA THR A 277 24.66 -2.78 13.39
C THR A 277 24.91 -1.30 13.64
N ALA A 278 25.47 -0.99 14.82
CA ALA A 278 25.83 0.36 15.22
C ALA A 278 26.96 0.26 16.25
N LYS A 279 28.10 0.92 16.01
CA LYS A 279 29.29 0.78 16.84
C LYS A 279 30.27 1.95 16.73
N TRP A 280 31.08 2.09 17.76
CA TRP A 280 32.27 2.96 17.75
C TRP A 280 33.52 2.14 17.43
N LYS A 281 34.43 2.73 16.66
CA LYS A 281 35.76 2.20 16.36
C LYS A 281 36.84 3.25 16.60
N ARG A 282 38.03 2.78 16.94
CA ARG A 282 39.28 3.56 16.96
C ARG A 282 40.43 2.68 16.50
N ASN A 283 41.27 3.20 15.62
CA ASN A 283 42.38 2.44 15.01
C ASN A 283 41.92 1.09 14.40
N ARG A 284 40.72 1.06 13.80
CA ARG A 284 40.01 -0.14 13.27
C ARG A 284 39.48 -1.13 14.30
N PHE A 285 39.82 -1.01 15.58
CA PHE A 285 39.29 -1.84 16.66
C PHE A 285 37.94 -1.31 17.15
N GLU A 286 37.03 -2.22 17.48
CA GLU A 286 35.71 -1.90 18.02
C GLU A 286 35.81 -1.51 19.51
N ILE A 287 35.04 -0.51 19.93
CA ILE A 287 34.98 -0.05 21.32
C ILE A 287 33.70 -0.59 21.95
N ASN A 288 33.86 -1.50 22.91
CA ASN A 288 32.74 -2.20 23.53
C ASN A 288 32.06 -1.41 24.68
N ASP A 289 32.80 -0.52 25.36
CA ASP A 289 32.26 0.30 26.46
C ASP A 289 31.49 1.52 25.91
N ILE A 290 30.30 1.24 25.38
CA ILE A 290 29.39 2.21 24.77
C ILE A 290 27.99 2.09 25.37
N LYS A 291 27.28 3.21 25.49
CA LYS A 291 25.87 3.23 25.92
C LYS A 291 24.98 3.49 24.71
N ARG A 292 24.17 2.50 24.33
CA ARG A 292 23.16 2.60 23.28
C ARG A 292 21.82 3.04 23.88
N LYS A 293 21.21 4.08 23.33
CA LYS A 293 19.91 4.61 23.76
C LYS A 293 18.98 4.72 22.54
N GLN A 294 17.90 3.94 22.54
CA GLN A 294 16.85 4.06 21.52
C GLN A 294 16.00 5.30 21.83
N ILE A 295 15.77 6.17 20.83
CA ILE A 295 14.95 7.37 20.98
C ILE A 295 13.54 7.15 20.42
N ASN A 296 13.46 6.47 19.27
CA ASN A 296 12.25 6.01 18.60
C ASN A 296 12.62 4.87 17.64
N ASP A 297 11.67 4.34 16.88
CA ASP A 297 11.86 3.18 15.97
C ASP A 297 12.93 3.36 14.88
N TYR A 298 13.38 4.59 14.63
CA TYR A 298 14.32 4.94 13.55
C TYR A 298 15.49 5.84 14.01
N THR A 299 15.61 6.14 15.31
CA THR A 299 16.64 7.04 15.86
C THR A 299 17.30 6.43 17.09
N VAL A 300 18.63 6.38 17.11
CA VAL A 300 19.46 5.79 18.18
C VAL A 300 20.63 6.71 18.51
N GLU A 301 20.90 6.91 19.79
CA GLU A 301 22.12 7.56 20.27
C GLU A 301 23.13 6.49 20.73
N LEU A 302 24.37 6.58 20.24
CA LEU A 302 25.53 5.80 20.69
C LEU A 302 26.50 6.71 21.44
N LEU A 303 26.49 6.61 22.76
CA LEU A 303 27.33 7.41 23.64
C LEU A 303 28.63 6.65 23.97
N LEU A 304 29.77 7.26 23.67
CA LEU A 304 31.09 6.85 24.14
C LEU A 304 31.57 7.88 25.17
N VAL A 305 31.88 7.42 26.39
CA VAL A 305 32.32 8.26 27.50
C VAL A 305 33.79 7.97 27.79
N LEU A 306 34.62 9.01 27.83
CA LEU A 306 36.07 8.92 27.94
C LEU A 306 36.57 9.80 29.10
N ASP A 307 37.44 9.25 29.94
CA ASP A 307 38.22 10.05 30.90
C ASP A 307 39.24 10.91 30.13
N ILE A 308 39.35 12.19 30.49
CA ILE A 308 40.16 13.16 29.73
C ILE A 308 41.64 12.96 30.04
N THR A 309 42.32 12.15 29.23
CA THR A 309 43.76 11.86 29.32
C THR A 309 44.44 11.96 27.94
N PRO A 310 45.76 12.23 27.82
CA PRO A 310 46.43 12.44 26.53
C PRO A 310 46.39 11.26 25.55
N ASN A 311 46.02 10.06 26.02
CA ASN A 311 45.89 8.88 25.18
C ASN A 311 44.56 8.83 24.40
N ILE A 312 43.62 9.77 24.60
CA ILE A 312 42.34 9.80 23.88
C ILE A 312 42.45 10.49 22.52
N PHE A 313 43.55 11.18 22.21
CA PHE A 313 43.66 11.97 20.98
C PHE A 313 43.63 11.14 19.69
N GLY A 314 43.18 11.75 18.60
CA GLY A 314 43.06 11.16 17.28
C GLY A 314 41.61 10.89 16.88
N MET A 315 41.47 10.10 15.82
CA MET A 315 40.21 9.92 15.10
C MET A 315 39.38 8.74 15.65
N TYR A 316 38.12 9.03 15.94
CA TYR A 316 37.08 8.06 16.27
C TYR A 316 36.12 7.94 15.09
N GLU A 317 35.63 6.73 14.86
CA GLU A 317 34.73 6.37 13.78
C GLU A 317 33.44 5.80 14.40
N CYS A 318 32.30 6.40 14.10
CA CYS A 318 30.99 5.77 14.33
C CYS A 318 30.56 5.10 13.03
N GLU A 319 30.21 3.81 13.08
CA GLU A 319 29.76 3.02 11.95
C GLU A 319 28.36 2.48 12.22
N ALA A 320 27.46 2.60 11.24
CA ALA A 320 26.10 2.10 11.30
C ALA A 320 25.72 1.40 9.99
N GLU A 321 24.89 0.36 10.09
CA GLU A 321 24.53 -0.52 8.99
C GLU A 321 23.05 -0.83 8.98
N ASN A 322 22.52 -1.01 7.77
CA ASN A 322 21.28 -1.73 7.54
C ASN A 322 21.32 -2.41 6.15
N PRO A 323 20.26 -3.14 5.74
CA PRO A 323 20.24 -3.84 4.45
C PRO A 323 20.41 -2.95 3.21
N LEU A 324 20.28 -1.63 3.33
CA LEU A 324 20.52 -0.69 2.23
C LEU A 324 22.00 -0.28 2.15
N LYS A 325 22.64 0.01 3.29
CA LYS A 325 23.94 0.69 3.31
C LYS A 325 24.66 0.59 4.66
N ILE A 326 26.00 0.54 4.59
CA ILE A 326 26.90 0.91 5.70
C ILE A 326 27.28 2.39 5.55
N SER A 327 27.07 3.18 6.59
CA SER A 327 27.47 4.58 6.68
C SER A 327 28.40 4.81 7.87
N LYS A 328 29.30 5.79 7.75
CA LYS A 328 30.33 6.11 8.73
C LYS A 328 30.38 7.62 8.98
N ALA A 329 30.63 8.01 10.22
CA ALA A 329 30.95 9.38 10.61
C ALA A 329 32.23 9.39 11.43
N PHE A 330 32.99 10.48 11.36
CA PHE A 330 34.30 10.60 12.00
C PHE A 330 34.37 11.87 12.86
N ILE A 331 35.08 11.78 13.99
CA ILE A 331 35.45 12.95 14.80
C ILE A 331 36.92 12.83 15.21
N ASN A 332 37.67 13.92 15.10
CA ASN A 332 39.05 13.99 15.59
C ASN A 332 39.08 14.70 16.94
N ILE A 333 39.72 14.10 17.94
CA ILE A 333 39.92 14.68 19.26
C ILE A 333 41.37 15.14 19.36
N ASP A 334 41.59 16.43 19.59
CA ASP A 334 42.91 17.05 19.72
C ASP A 334 43.13 17.63 21.13
N ASP A 335 44.26 18.29 21.32
CA ASP A 335 44.70 18.86 22.59
C ASP A 335 43.95 20.15 23.00
N THR A 336 43.17 20.76 22.10
CA THR A 336 42.33 21.92 22.43
C THR A 336 41.34 21.62 23.56
N ILE A 337 40.94 20.37 23.71
CA ILE A 337 40.02 19.91 24.76
C ILE A 337 40.65 19.97 26.17
N LEU A 338 41.98 19.95 26.28
CA LEU A 338 42.69 20.20 27.54
C LEU A 338 42.74 21.70 27.85
N ILE A 339 42.95 22.54 26.82
CA ILE A 339 43.07 23.99 26.96
C ILE A 339 41.75 24.59 27.48
N ASN A 340 40.61 24.16 26.93
CA ASN A 340 39.27 24.59 27.38
C ASN A 340 38.96 24.21 28.84
N ARG A 341 39.71 23.27 29.45
CA ARG A 341 39.60 22.98 30.88
C ARG A 341 40.40 23.98 31.72
N THR A 342 41.62 24.32 31.29
CA THR A 342 42.50 25.28 31.98
C THR A 342 41.99 26.73 31.96
N THR A 343 41.07 27.09 31.07
CA THR A 343 40.43 28.41 31.05
C THR A 343 39.22 28.56 31.97
N THR A 344 38.76 27.46 32.59
CA THR A 344 37.62 27.47 33.55
C THR A 344 38.05 27.43 35.01
N SER A 345 39.30 27.06 35.32
CA SER A 345 39.91 27.36 36.62
C SER A 345 40.66 28.68 36.55
N THR A 346 40.62 29.47 37.62
CA THR A 346 41.42 30.70 37.79
C THR A 346 42.88 30.38 38.15
N GLU A 347 43.39 29.24 37.69
CA GLU A 347 44.71 28.73 38.02
C GLU A 347 45.71 29.09 36.92
N THR A 348 46.96 29.34 37.33
CA THR A 348 48.02 29.74 36.41
C THR A 348 48.34 28.64 35.39
N ALA A 349 47.94 28.83 34.14
CA ALA A 349 48.24 27.89 33.06
C ALA A 349 49.75 27.91 32.69
N THR A 350 50.44 26.81 32.93
CA THR A 350 51.88 26.68 32.64
C THR A 350 52.12 26.11 31.24
N LEU A 351 52.51 26.94 30.28
CA LEU A 351 52.87 26.51 28.92
C LEU A 351 54.27 25.86 28.89
N LEU A 352 54.32 24.54 28.74
CA LEU A 352 55.57 23.77 28.63
C LEU A 352 55.90 23.41 27.18
N ALA A 353 56.87 24.13 26.58
CA ALA A 353 57.41 23.80 25.26
C ALA A 353 58.58 22.81 25.37
N LYS A 354 58.45 21.62 24.77
CA LYS A 354 59.58 20.69 24.57
C LYS A 354 60.25 20.96 23.22
N TYR A 355 61.55 21.25 23.23
CA TYR A 355 62.36 21.34 22.02
C TYR A 355 63.44 20.24 22.00
N ARG A 356 63.83 19.81 20.80
CA ARG A 356 64.91 18.83 20.58
C ARG A 356 66.13 19.57 20.01
N ARG A 357 67.32 19.34 20.59
CA ARG A 357 68.58 19.93 20.09
C ARG A 357 68.98 19.22 18.80
N ILE A 358 69.18 19.97 17.71
CA ILE A 358 69.50 19.40 16.38
C ILE A 358 70.99 19.59 16.04
N SER A 359 71.58 20.73 16.38
CA SER A 359 73.03 20.99 16.33
C SER A 359 73.41 22.27 17.11
N SER A 360 74.69 22.49 17.36
CA SER A 360 75.24 23.78 17.83
C SER A 360 75.22 24.80 16.67
N PRO A 361 74.97 26.12 16.92
CA PRO A 361 75.51 26.88 18.05
C PRO A 361 74.54 27.71 18.94
N SER A 362 75.00 27.87 20.18
CA SER A 362 74.88 29.01 21.11
C SER A 362 73.56 29.61 21.60
N TYR A 363 72.43 29.62 20.88
CA TYR A 363 71.19 30.18 21.45
C TYR A 363 69.89 29.57 20.88
N ALA A 364 68.85 29.55 21.72
CA ALA A 364 67.47 29.30 21.32
C ALA A 364 66.64 30.51 21.71
N GLN A 365 65.88 31.07 20.75
CA GLN A 365 64.94 32.15 20.99
C GLN A 365 63.53 31.57 21.03
N ILE A 366 62.84 31.75 22.16
CA ILE A 366 61.44 31.35 22.32
C ILE A 366 60.60 32.63 22.32
N GLU A 367 59.56 32.65 21.51
CA GLU A 367 58.67 33.80 21.32
C GLU A 367 57.23 33.33 21.50
N LEU A 368 56.54 33.91 22.49
CA LEU A 368 55.14 33.61 22.77
C LEU A 368 54.27 34.62 22.02
N LEU A 369 53.53 34.12 21.03
CA LEU A 369 52.61 34.87 20.19
C LEU A 369 51.16 34.63 20.64
N LEU A 370 50.36 35.69 20.71
CA LEU A 370 48.92 35.64 20.92
C LEU A 370 48.26 36.64 19.98
N ASN A 371 47.25 36.22 19.22
CA ASN A 371 46.54 37.07 18.26
C ASN A 371 47.49 37.86 17.34
N GLN A 372 48.56 37.20 16.87
CA GLN A 372 49.61 37.74 15.98
C GLN A 372 50.51 38.86 16.58
N GLY A 373 50.33 39.23 17.84
CA GLY A 373 51.30 40.04 18.60
C GLY A 373 52.22 39.19 19.48
N SER A 374 53.47 39.62 19.71
CA SER A 374 54.35 38.96 20.69
C SER A 374 54.10 39.52 22.09
N ILE A 375 53.86 38.62 23.06
CA ILE A 375 53.63 39.00 24.47
C ILE A 375 54.96 39.09 25.21
N CYS A 376 55.87 38.14 24.97
CA CYS A 376 57.13 38.05 25.69
C CYS A 376 58.22 37.41 24.82
N ARG A 377 59.43 37.97 24.91
CA ARG A 377 60.60 37.55 24.14
C ARG A 377 61.78 37.40 25.08
N SER A 378 62.32 36.18 25.21
CA SER A 378 63.45 35.90 26.10
C SER A 378 64.59 35.20 25.35
N ARG A 379 65.82 35.51 25.74
CA ARG A 379 67.06 34.88 25.24
C ARG A 379 67.76 34.20 26.39
N PHE A 380 67.97 32.89 26.27
CA PHE A 380 68.71 32.10 27.25
C PHE A 380 70.11 31.79 26.74
N TYR A 381 71.12 32.13 27.55
CA TYR A 381 72.52 31.75 27.33
C TYR A 381 72.85 30.48 28.11
N TRP A 382 73.50 29.53 27.45
CA TRP A 382 74.06 28.35 28.13
C TRP A 382 75.44 28.72 28.72
N LEU A 383 75.49 29.04 30.01
CA LEU A 383 76.75 29.15 30.75
C LEU A 383 77.33 27.74 30.98
N PHE A 384 78.62 27.59 30.71
CA PHE A 384 79.36 26.34 30.95
C PHE A 384 79.43 26.04 32.45
N VAL A 385 79.04 24.83 32.85
CA VAL A 385 79.36 24.29 34.17
C VAL A 385 80.72 23.62 34.10
N VAL A 386 81.72 24.22 34.75
CA VAL A 386 82.97 23.55 35.11
C VAL A 386 82.98 23.40 36.63
N ASN A 387 83.19 22.17 37.10
CA ASN A 387 83.24 21.87 38.53
C ASN A 387 84.45 22.54 39.21
N LEU A 388 84.20 23.22 40.33
CA LEU A 388 85.23 23.50 41.33
C LEU A 388 84.59 23.47 42.72
N LEU A 389 85.02 22.51 43.52
CA LEU A 389 84.72 22.44 44.95
C LEU A 389 85.40 23.62 45.66
N LEU A 390 84.68 24.29 46.57
CA LEU A 390 85.15 24.53 47.94
C LEU A 390 84.08 25.17 48.85
N LEU A 391 84.06 24.65 50.07
CA LEU A 391 83.47 25.11 51.32
C LEU A 391 82.97 26.57 51.43
N GLY A 392 81.81 26.74 52.07
CA GLY A 392 81.76 27.61 53.25
C GLY A 392 80.74 28.76 53.27
N TYR A 393 80.03 28.80 54.41
CA TYR A 393 79.40 29.95 55.06
C TYR A 393 78.06 30.53 54.60
N SER A 394 77.24 30.69 55.63
CA SER A 394 75.97 31.40 55.71
C SER A 394 76.13 32.92 55.78
N HIS A 395 75.25 33.64 55.09
CA HIS A 395 74.46 34.80 55.54
C HIS A 395 73.58 35.17 54.31
N GLY A 396 72.34 35.60 54.41
CA GLY A 396 71.72 36.45 55.44
C GLY A 396 71.37 37.80 54.80
N PHE A 397 70.28 38.43 55.23
CA PHE A 397 69.68 39.66 54.67
C PHE A 397 68.91 39.53 53.33
N TYR A 398 67.89 40.35 53.08
CA TYR A 398 66.81 40.81 53.96
C TYR A 398 65.64 41.30 53.08
N ASN A 399 64.50 41.54 53.71
CA ASN A 399 63.27 41.97 53.05
C ASN A 399 63.20 43.50 52.84
N ARG A 400 62.20 43.95 52.07
CA ARG A 400 61.67 45.32 51.88
C ARG A 400 62.41 46.26 50.90
N ARG A 401 61.67 47.15 50.22
CA ARG A 401 60.27 47.58 50.46
C ARG A 401 59.22 46.81 49.68
#